data_AF-A0A2E7MDS5-F1
#
_entry.id   AF-A0A2E7MDS5-F1
#
_cell.length_a   1.000
_cell.length_b   1.000
_cell.length_c   1.000
_cell.angle_alpha   90.00
_cell.angle_beta   90.00
_cell.angle_gamma   90.00
#
_symmetry.space_group_name_H-M   'P 1'
#
loop_
_entity.id
_entity.type
_entity.pdbx_description
1 polymer ?
#
loop_
_entity_poly.entity_id
_entity_poly.type
_entity_poly.pdbx_seq_one_letter_code
_entity_poly.pdbx_strand_id
1 'polypeptide(L)'
;MSALLSALKVVEGLHLDGEEDWVLRATLKALIRGYDFMWHGVNKHYDVRACEVALAAPLYNLKNGKARRSHHIAGKIDKIVQHNPETPGFLTIFDHKTTSSDISPESSYWRQLSVDTQPKHYMFLARTAGYPVGRVVWDAVRKPGLKPKALTKANWREAVEEGTYLGEGISPAAIGACASALKKENEELFSIRVQKKILEDPGKHFQRRPVTPLMQDLVDHTENMVDVSYDMATARKRYRNTGRVVKNSGACMMYNTPCKFLGVCSGQSSLLDEGWKNREHKFPELPEFEGVHDDRTVLTHSRVRCFQTCPAKHQYQYEDGYYRAQEDTSQALYFGTVWHEMMDAWWTAWNSGSEKGGADE
;
A
#
# COMPACT_ATOMS: atom_id res chain seq x y z
N MET A 1 22.20 12.85 2.15
CA MET A 1 22.09 11.51 1.51
C MET A 1 20.89 11.62 0.61
N SER A 2 21.04 11.29 -0.68
CA SER A 2 19.94 11.51 -1.62
C SER A 2 18.67 10.75 -1.24
N ALA A 3 17.51 11.25 -1.67
CA ALA A 3 16.22 10.61 -1.44
C ALA A 3 16.20 9.18 -1.97
N LEU A 4 16.74 8.99 -3.18
CA LEU A 4 16.92 7.68 -3.79
C LEU A 4 17.80 6.74 -2.94
N LEU A 5 18.94 7.21 -2.43
CA LEU A 5 19.83 6.37 -1.60
C LEU A 5 19.15 5.95 -0.30
N SER A 6 18.37 6.84 0.32
CA SER A 6 17.63 6.52 1.54
C SER A 6 16.61 5.41 1.31
N ALA A 7 15.91 5.44 0.18
CA ALA A 7 14.97 4.40 -0.20
C ALA A 7 15.64 3.08 -0.60
N LEU A 8 16.80 3.12 -1.29
CA LEU A 8 17.56 1.92 -1.65
C LEU A 8 18.08 1.16 -0.41
N LYS A 9 18.44 1.86 0.67
CA LYS A 9 18.87 1.22 1.91
C LYS A 9 17.79 0.35 2.57
N VAL A 10 16.52 0.73 2.44
CA VAL A 10 15.39 -0.06 2.96
C VAL A 10 15.38 -1.45 2.32
N VAL A 11 15.54 -1.51 1.00
CA VAL A 11 15.48 -2.78 0.27
C VAL A 11 16.78 -3.59 0.36
N GLU A 12 17.92 -2.94 0.62
CA GLU A 12 19.20 -3.62 0.87
C GLU A 12 19.21 -4.39 2.21
N GLY A 13 18.45 -3.93 3.19
CA GLY A 13 18.29 -4.58 4.49
C GLY A 13 17.39 -5.82 4.48
N LEU A 14 16.74 -6.14 3.37
CA LEU A 14 15.87 -7.31 3.28
C LEU A 14 16.68 -8.61 3.36
N HIS A 15 16.20 -9.54 4.18
CA HIS A 15 16.66 -10.92 4.15
C HIS A 15 16.20 -11.58 2.85
N LEU A 16 17.08 -12.34 2.20
CA LEU A 16 16.76 -13.04 0.96
C LEU A 16 16.89 -14.55 1.15
N ASP A 17 15.78 -15.27 1.05
CA ASP A 17 15.72 -16.72 1.10
C ASP A 17 15.10 -17.26 -0.20
N GLY A 18 15.90 -17.27 -1.27
CA GLY A 18 15.57 -17.92 -2.54
C GLY A 18 15.31 -16.97 -3.71
N GLU A 19 14.79 -17.54 -4.81
CA GLU A 19 14.65 -16.80 -6.07
C GLU A 19 13.61 -15.68 -5.99
N GLU A 20 12.48 -15.93 -5.33
CA GLU A 20 11.38 -14.96 -5.25
C GLU A 20 11.79 -13.66 -4.55
N ASP A 21 12.63 -13.77 -3.51
CA ASP A 21 13.04 -12.63 -2.69
C ASP A 21 13.99 -11.70 -3.44
N TRP A 22 14.98 -12.24 -4.17
CA TRP A 22 15.87 -11.39 -4.95
C TRP A 22 15.15 -10.77 -6.15
N VAL A 23 14.17 -11.47 -6.74
CA VAL A 23 13.32 -10.93 -7.82
C VAL A 23 12.48 -9.76 -7.31
N LEU A 24 11.89 -9.90 -6.12
CA LEU A 24 11.19 -8.82 -5.43
C LEU A 24 12.11 -7.63 -5.19
N ARG A 25 13.31 -7.87 -4.63
CA ARG A 25 14.31 -6.82 -4.35
C ARG A 25 14.76 -6.10 -5.62
N ALA A 26 15.09 -6.83 -6.68
CA ALA A 26 15.45 -6.26 -7.98
C ALA A 26 14.32 -5.40 -8.56
N THR A 27 13.07 -5.87 -8.46
CA THR A 27 11.90 -5.13 -8.95
C THR A 27 11.69 -3.83 -8.17
N LEU A 28 11.80 -3.87 -6.84
CA LEU A 28 11.70 -2.69 -5.97
C LEU A 28 12.83 -1.68 -6.27
N LYS A 29 14.06 -2.16 -6.39
CA LYS A 29 15.24 -1.36 -6.79
C LYS A 29 15.05 -0.67 -8.14
N ALA A 30 14.45 -1.35 -9.11
CA ALA A 30 14.16 -0.77 -10.42
C ALA A 30 13.01 0.25 -10.36
N LEU A 31 11.93 -0.06 -9.63
CA LEU A 31 10.79 0.83 -9.47
C LEU A 31 11.16 2.12 -8.75
N ILE A 32 11.95 2.06 -7.67
CA ILE A 32 12.31 3.29 -6.93
C ILE A 32 13.17 4.22 -7.79
N ARG A 33 14.07 3.68 -8.60
CA ARG A 33 14.86 4.47 -9.56
C ARG A 33 13.99 5.10 -10.63
N GLY A 34 13.01 4.35 -11.15
CA GLY A 34 12.05 4.89 -12.11
C GLY A 34 11.12 5.95 -11.49
N TYR A 35 10.72 5.75 -10.23
CA TYR A 35 9.88 6.69 -9.49
C TYR A 35 10.62 8.00 -9.24
N ASP A 36 11.88 7.90 -8.78
CA ASP A 36 12.78 9.03 -8.61
C ASP A 36 12.94 9.77 -9.95
N PHE A 37 13.32 9.08 -11.02
CA PHE A 37 13.41 9.68 -12.37
C PHE A 37 12.14 10.41 -12.80
N MET A 38 10.95 9.83 -12.57
CA MET A 38 9.67 10.41 -12.98
C MET A 38 9.28 11.65 -12.17
N TRP A 39 9.51 11.62 -10.85
CA TRP A 39 8.90 12.57 -9.93
C TRP A 39 9.88 13.52 -9.24
N HIS A 40 11.20 13.29 -9.32
CA HIS A 40 12.22 14.11 -8.67
C HIS A 40 12.02 15.61 -8.97
N GLY A 41 12.00 15.99 -10.25
CA GLY A 41 11.85 17.38 -10.66
C GLY A 41 10.51 18.02 -10.30
N VAL A 42 9.43 17.23 -10.16
CA VAL A 42 8.09 17.73 -9.77
C VAL A 42 7.99 17.84 -8.25
N ASN A 43 8.63 16.93 -7.51
CA ASN A 43 8.50 16.85 -6.06
C ASN A 43 9.23 17.96 -5.32
N LYS A 44 10.09 18.75 -6.00
CA LYS A 44 10.72 19.95 -5.43
C LYS A 44 9.72 21.00 -4.96
N HIS A 45 8.50 20.95 -5.46
CA HIS A 45 7.42 21.83 -5.06
C HIS A 45 6.57 21.27 -3.90
N TYR A 46 6.95 20.15 -3.30
CA TYR A 46 6.24 19.58 -2.14
C TYR A 46 7.08 19.60 -0.87
N ASP A 47 6.47 20.09 0.19
CA ASP A 47 6.98 20.02 1.56
C ASP A 47 6.19 19.02 2.37
N VAL A 48 6.89 18.07 3.00
CA VAL A 48 6.25 17.04 3.81
C VAL A 48 5.89 17.62 5.17
N ARG A 49 4.62 17.52 5.54
CA ARG A 49 4.06 18.00 6.80
C ARG A 49 3.81 16.88 7.80
N ALA A 50 3.46 15.68 7.31
CA ALA A 50 3.34 14.47 8.13
C ALA A 50 3.63 13.22 7.27
N CYS A 51 4.21 12.21 7.91
CA CYS A 51 4.49 10.89 7.34
C CYS A 51 3.84 9.81 8.20
N GLU A 52 3.22 8.81 7.56
CA GLU A 52 2.71 7.59 8.21
C GLU A 52 1.86 7.89 9.46
N VAL A 53 1.06 8.95 9.38
CA VAL A 53 0.35 9.49 10.53
C VAL A 53 -0.93 8.70 10.77
N ALA A 54 -1.02 8.10 11.95
CA ALA A 54 -2.24 7.44 12.40
C ALA A 54 -3.17 8.45 13.07
N LEU A 55 -4.41 8.52 12.59
CA LEU A 55 -5.42 9.44 13.10
C LEU A 55 -6.69 8.67 13.46
N ALA A 56 -7.38 9.16 14.48
CA ALA A 56 -8.72 8.73 14.85
C ALA A 56 -9.61 9.95 15.12
N ALA A 57 -10.89 9.80 14.84
CA ALA A 57 -11.91 10.80 15.12
C ALA A 57 -13.20 10.11 15.58
N PRO A 58 -13.97 10.71 16.52
CA PRO A 58 -15.30 10.20 16.85
C PRO A 58 -16.17 10.11 15.59
N LEU A 59 -16.99 9.07 15.51
CA LEU A 59 -17.96 8.95 14.43
C LEU A 59 -19.11 9.93 14.67
N TYR A 60 -19.23 10.94 13.81
CA TYR A 60 -20.33 11.89 13.83
C TYR A 60 -21.38 11.52 12.78
N ASN A 61 -22.66 11.63 13.13
CA ASN A 61 -23.70 11.83 12.14
C ASN A 61 -23.74 13.35 11.83
N LEU A 62 -23.20 13.75 10.69
CA LEU A 62 -23.09 15.16 10.33
C LEU A 62 -24.44 15.80 9.98
N LYS A 63 -25.46 15.02 9.59
CA LYS A 63 -26.82 15.52 9.31
C LYS A 63 -27.55 16.05 10.55
N ASN A 64 -27.39 15.40 11.70
CA ASN A 64 -28.08 15.76 12.93
C ASN A 64 -27.13 16.21 14.07
N GLY A 65 -25.82 16.27 13.79
CA GLY A 65 -24.79 16.71 14.73
C GLY A 65 -24.53 15.76 15.90
N LYS A 66 -25.13 14.55 15.92
CA LYS A 66 -24.99 13.62 17.04
C LYS A 66 -23.76 12.74 16.84
N ALA A 67 -22.84 12.78 17.79
CA ALA A 67 -21.74 11.85 17.88
C ALA A 67 -22.22 10.47 18.34
N ARG A 68 -21.80 9.43 17.64
CA ARG A 68 -21.86 8.05 18.14
C ARG A 68 -20.62 7.82 19.00
N ARG A 69 -20.60 8.43 20.20
CA ARG A 69 -19.42 8.60 21.08
C ARG A 69 -18.57 7.34 21.31
N SER A 70 -19.17 6.15 21.21
CA SER A 70 -18.44 4.88 21.37
C SER A 70 -17.73 4.39 20.12
N HIS A 71 -17.99 4.97 18.93
CA HIS A 71 -17.43 4.55 17.65
C HIS A 71 -16.48 5.62 17.10
N HIS A 72 -15.43 5.15 16.44
CA HIS A 72 -14.39 6.01 15.90
C HIS A 72 -14.13 5.66 14.44
N ILE A 73 -13.89 6.66 13.61
CA ILE A 73 -13.25 6.47 12.31
C ILE A 73 -11.74 6.54 12.57
N ALA A 74 -10.95 5.64 11.99
CA ALA A 74 -9.50 5.68 12.14
C ALA A 74 -8.78 5.20 10.88
N GLY A 75 -7.55 5.65 10.70
CA GLY A 75 -6.72 5.24 9.59
C GLY A 75 -5.31 5.77 9.67
N LYS A 76 -4.43 5.19 8.86
CA LYS A 76 -3.06 5.63 8.68
C LYS A 76 -2.94 6.32 7.33
N ILE A 77 -2.48 7.57 7.34
CA ILE A 77 -2.30 8.38 6.14
C ILE A 77 -0.81 8.36 5.78
N ASP A 78 -0.49 7.90 4.58
CA ASP A 78 0.89 7.71 4.14
C ASP A 78 1.67 9.03 4.19
N LYS A 79 1.15 10.09 3.56
CA LYS A 79 1.79 11.41 3.50
C LYS A 79 0.78 12.55 3.49
N ILE A 80 1.10 13.62 4.22
CA ILE A 80 0.45 14.93 4.09
C ILE A 80 1.53 15.93 3.66
N VAL A 81 1.30 16.60 2.54
CA VAL A 81 2.25 17.55 1.94
C VAL A 81 1.60 18.89 1.68
N GLN A 82 2.41 19.94 1.67
CA GLN A 82 2.03 21.24 1.13
C GLN A 82 2.64 21.41 -0.25
N HIS A 83 1.84 21.84 -1.22
CA HIS A 83 2.35 22.23 -2.53
C HIS A 83 2.72 23.71 -2.50
N ASN A 84 3.91 24.04 -3.01
CA ASN A 84 4.52 25.36 -3.02
C ASN A 84 4.49 26.02 -1.62
N PRO A 85 5.48 25.77 -0.75
CA PRO A 85 5.46 26.25 0.64
C PRO A 85 5.46 27.77 0.77
N GLU A 86 5.91 28.49 -0.26
CA GLU A 86 5.93 29.96 -0.30
C GLU A 86 4.54 30.57 -0.54
N THR A 87 3.57 29.78 -1.03
CA THR A 87 2.17 30.22 -1.19
C THR A 87 1.25 29.43 -0.26
N PRO A 88 0.58 30.09 0.70
CA PRO A 88 -0.40 29.42 1.55
C PRO A 88 -1.54 28.83 0.71
N GLY A 89 -1.77 27.52 0.87
CA GLY A 89 -2.83 26.79 0.19
C GLY A 89 -3.29 25.60 1.01
N PHE A 90 -4.22 24.82 0.48
CA PHE A 90 -4.66 23.60 1.14
C PHE A 90 -3.59 22.51 1.10
N LEU A 91 -3.56 21.68 2.14
CA LEU A 91 -2.69 20.50 2.18
C LEU A 91 -3.20 19.42 1.22
N THR A 92 -2.29 18.55 0.80
CA THR A 92 -2.55 17.41 -0.09
C THR A 92 -2.19 16.12 0.63
N ILE A 93 -3.07 15.14 0.60
CA ILE A 93 -2.73 13.78 1.00
C ILE A 93 -2.17 13.04 -0.21
N PHE A 94 -1.07 12.32 -0.05
CA PHE A 94 -0.63 11.31 -1.01
C PHE A 94 -0.92 9.93 -0.41
N ASP A 95 -1.59 9.09 -1.18
CA ASP A 95 -1.81 7.68 -0.87
C ASP A 95 -1.08 6.84 -1.91
N HIS A 96 -0.08 6.09 -1.46
CA HIS A 96 0.76 5.26 -2.32
C HIS A 96 0.10 3.90 -2.52
N LYS A 97 0.06 3.44 -3.77
CA LYS A 97 -0.49 2.13 -4.12
C LYS A 97 0.40 1.42 -5.12
N THR A 98 0.67 0.14 -4.87
CA THR A 98 1.26 -0.73 -5.89
C THR A 98 0.19 -1.61 -6.51
N THR A 99 0.30 -1.89 -7.80
CA THR A 99 -0.66 -2.73 -8.53
C THR A 99 0.00 -3.50 -9.66
N SER A 100 -0.57 -4.64 -10.04
CA SER A 100 -0.24 -5.32 -11.30
C SER A 100 -1.21 -4.95 -12.42
N SER A 101 -2.35 -4.32 -12.09
CA SER A 101 -3.38 -3.91 -13.04
C SER A 101 -2.88 -2.83 -13.99
N ASP A 102 -3.54 -2.71 -15.14
CA ASP A 102 -3.33 -1.59 -16.03
C ASP A 102 -3.77 -0.28 -15.38
N ILE A 103 -2.88 0.71 -15.43
CA ILE A 103 -3.12 2.07 -14.92
C ILE A 103 -3.18 3.08 -16.07
N SER A 104 -3.31 2.66 -17.33
CA SER A 104 -3.54 3.60 -18.44
C SER A 104 -4.74 4.52 -18.18
N PRO A 105 -4.82 5.71 -18.79
CA PRO A 105 -5.80 6.70 -18.35
C PRO A 105 -7.27 6.26 -18.35
N GLU A 106 -7.66 5.38 -19.28
CA GLU A 106 -9.02 4.89 -19.42
C GLU A 106 -9.28 3.54 -18.75
N SER A 107 -8.29 3.03 -17.98
CA SER A 107 -8.36 1.70 -17.40
C SER A 107 -9.46 1.58 -16.35
N SER A 108 -9.97 0.35 -16.19
CA SER A 108 -10.97 0.03 -15.16
C SER A 108 -10.46 0.27 -13.74
N TYR A 109 -9.13 0.26 -13.53
CA TYR A 109 -8.50 0.57 -12.25
C TYR A 109 -8.92 1.95 -11.74
N TRP A 110 -8.85 2.97 -12.60
CA TRP A 110 -9.23 4.32 -12.21
C TRP A 110 -10.73 4.50 -12.02
N ARG A 111 -11.54 3.81 -12.82
CA ARG A 111 -13.01 3.80 -12.65
C ARG A 111 -13.42 3.15 -11.33
N GLN A 112 -12.70 2.12 -10.89
CA GLN A 112 -12.89 1.54 -9.57
C GLN A 112 -12.49 2.53 -8.47
N LEU A 113 -11.34 3.21 -8.61
CA LEU A 113 -10.88 4.18 -7.61
C LEU A 113 -11.77 5.42 -7.51
N SER A 114 -12.52 5.80 -8.55
CA SER A 114 -13.46 6.92 -8.48
C SER A 114 -14.66 6.67 -7.55
N VAL A 115 -14.98 5.40 -7.27
CA VAL A 115 -16.04 5.03 -6.32
C VAL A 115 -15.47 4.56 -4.97
N ASP A 116 -14.15 4.48 -4.84
CA ASP A 116 -13.50 4.08 -3.60
C ASP A 116 -13.64 5.19 -2.54
N THR A 117 -13.94 4.80 -1.30
CA THR A 117 -14.25 5.73 -0.22
C THR A 117 -13.01 6.20 0.55
N GLN A 118 -11.84 5.61 0.32
CA GLN A 118 -10.60 5.92 1.03
C GLN A 118 -10.22 7.43 0.97
N PRO A 119 -10.33 8.14 -0.17
CA PRO A 119 -10.03 9.57 -0.20
C PRO A 119 -10.93 10.38 0.73
N LYS A 120 -12.23 10.06 0.78
CA LYS A 120 -13.20 10.71 1.66
C LYS A 120 -12.87 10.41 3.13
N HIS A 121 -12.52 9.16 3.41
CA HIS A 121 -12.14 8.68 4.75
C HIS A 121 -10.91 9.43 5.29
N TYR A 122 -9.83 9.53 4.51
CA TYR A 122 -8.61 10.23 4.92
C TYR A 122 -8.78 11.73 5.00
N MET A 123 -9.51 12.34 4.07
CA MET A 123 -9.78 13.78 4.10
C MET A 123 -10.60 14.17 5.33
N PHE A 124 -11.58 13.36 5.73
CA PHE A 124 -12.33 13.55 6.97
C PHE A 124 -11.43 13.48 8.21
N LEU A 125 -10.59 12.44 8.31
CA LEU A 125 -9.66 12.26 9.43
C LEU A 125 -8.67 13.43 9.54
N ALA A 126 -8.01 13.78 8.43
CA ALA A 126 -7.03 14.85 8.40
C ALA A 126 -7.63 16.20 8.79
N ARG A 127 -8.81 16.54 8.26
CA ARG A 127 -9.51 17.79 8.59
C ARG A 127 -9.93 17.85 10.06
N THR A 128 -10.42 16.74 10.61
CA THR A 128 -10.79 16.66 12.02
C THR A 128 -9.58 16.81 12.93
N ALA A 129 -8.41 16.33 12.50
CA ALA A 129 -7.14 16.51 13.19
C ALA A 129 -6.48 17.90 12.96
N GLY A 130 -7.17 18.83 12.29
CA GLY A 130 -6.69 20.21 12.09
C GLY A 130 -5.82 20.42 10.86
N TYR A 131 -5.62 19.42 10.00
CA TYR A 131 -4.95 19.59 8.71
C TYR A 131 -5.93 20.17 7.68
N PRO A 132 -5.70 21.37 7.12
CA PRO A 132 -6.59 21.97 6.11
C PRO A 132 -6.38 21.32 4.73
N VAL A 133 -6.65 20.01 4.63
CA VAL A 133 -6.49 19.24 3.39
C VAL A 133 -7.58 19.62 2.40
N GLY A 134 -7.18 19.88 1.16
CA GLY A 134 -8.09 20.24 0.06
C GLY A 134 -8.26 19.13 -0.98
N ARG A 135 -7.28 18.22 -1.08
CA ARG A 135 -7.26 17.15 -2.08
C ARG A 135 -6.49 15.93 -1.61
N VAL A 136 -6.79 14.78 -2.20
CA VAL A 136 -6.08 13.52 -2.04
C VAL A 136 -5.54 13.11 -3.40
N VAL A 137 -4.30 12.62 -3.47
CA VAL A 137 -3.67 12.13 -4.69
C VAL A 137 -3.45 10.64 -4.54
N TRP A 138 -4.05 9.86 -5.43
CA TRP A 138 -3.65 8.48 -5.66
C TRP A 138 -2.30 8.47 -6.37
N ASP A 139 -1.27 7.95 -5.73
CA ASP A 139 0.07 7.76 -6.30
C ASP A 139 0.27 6.28 -6.64
N ALA A 140 -0.14 5.91 -7.85
CA ALA A 140 -0.21 4.53 -8.29
C ALA A 140 1.07 4.11 -9.03
N VAL A 141 1.62 2.98 -8.60
CA VAL A 141 2.81 2.35 -9.15
C VAL A 141 2.47 0.97 -9.70
N ARG A 142 2.59 0.79 -11.02
CA ARG A 142 2.37 -0.48 -11.68
C ARG A 142 3.65 -1.31 -11.74
N LYS A 143 3.61 -2.47 -11.09
CA LYS A 143 4.66 -3.48 -11.09
C LYS A 143 4.84 -4.06 -12.51
N PRO A 144 6.06 -4.05 -13.07
CA PRO A 144 6.35 -4.74 -14.32
C PRO A 144 6.11 -6.24 -14.17
N GLY A 145 5.37 -6.86 -15.11
CA GLY A 145 5.11 -8.30 -15.12
C GLY A 145 6.29 -9.14 -15.63
N LEU A 146 7.54 -8.70 -15.42
CA LEU A 146 8.74 -9.36 -15.91
C LEU A 146 9.16 -10.47 -14.95
N LYS A 147 9.71 -11.56 -15.51
CA LYS A 147 10.36 -12.65 -14.77
C LYS A 147 11.81 -12.78 -15.21
N PRO A 148 12.73 -13.24 -14.35
CA PRO A 148 14.09 -13.58 -14.77
C PRO A 148 14.08 -14.54 -15.96
N LYS A 149 14.96 -14.31 -16.92
CA LYS A 149 15.07 -15.14 -18.13
C LYS A 149 16.45 -15.76 -18.27
N ALA A 150 16.52 -16.80 -19.10
CA ALA A 150 17.80 -17.34 -19.54
C ALA A 150 18.57 -16.28 -20.34
N LEU A 151 19.89 -16.22 -20.15
CA LEU A 151 20.78 -15.34 -20.91
C LEU A 151 20.98 -15.91 -22.31
N THR A 152 20.88 -15.03 -23.32
CA THR A 152 21.30 -15.37 -24.68
C THR A 152 22.82 -15.51 -24.71
N LYS A 153 23.36 -16.17 -25.74
CA LYS A 153 24.82 -16.28 -25.90
C LYS A 153 25.50 -14.91 -26.01
N ALA A 154 24.84 -13.94 -26.64
CA ALA A 154 25.33 -12.57 -26.76
C ALA A 154 25.38 -11.88 -25.39
N ASN A 155 24.26 -11.85 -24.67
CA ASN A 155 24.19 -11.20 -23.36
C ASN A 155 25.08 -11.87 -22.30
N TRP A 156 25.30 -13.18 -22.41
CA TRP A 156 26.23 -13.87 -21.52
C TRP A 156 27.69 -13.44 -21.78
N ARG A 157 28.08 -13.26 -23.05
CA ARG A 157 29.41 -12.74 -23.40
C ARG A 157 29.59 -11.30 -22.94
N GLU A 158 28.59 -10.46 -23.21
CA GLU A 158 28.56 -9.08 -22.72
C GLU A 158 28.79 -9.03 -21.19
N ALA A 159 28.07 -9.87 -20.44
CA ALA A 159 28.21 -9.93 -18.98
C ALA A 159 29.57 -10.47 -18.51
N VAL A 160 30.03 -11.59 -19.07
CA VAL A 160 31.20 -12.31 -18.55
C VAL A 160 32.53 -11.78 -19.10
N GLU A 161 32.55 -11.40 -20.37
CA GLU A 161 33.77 -10.97 -21.09
C GLU A 161 33.94 -9.44 -21.03
N GLU A 162 32.84 -8.68 -21.18
CA GLU A 162 32.89 -7.21 -21.24
C GLU A 162 32.54 -6.54 -19.89
N GLY A 163 31.97 -7.30 -18.94
CA GLY A 163 31.57 -6.76 -17.63
C GLY A 163 30.38 -5.81 -17.70
N THR A 164 29.53 -5.95 -18.72
CA THR A 164 28.32 -5.11 -18.91
C THR A 164 27.07 -5.94 -19.20
N TYR A 165 25.89 -5.38 -18.99
CA TYR A 165 24.63 -6.01 -19.38
C TYR A 165 23.65 -4.98 -19.90
N LEU A 166 23.20 -5.16 -21.15
CA LEU A 166 22.41 -4.16 -21.87
C LEU A 166 23.12 -2.79 -21.92
N GLY A 167 24.45 -2.76 -21.96
CA GLY A 167 25.28 -1.55 -21.96
C GLY A 167 25.49 -0.88 -20.59
N GLU A 168 25.00 -1.45 -19.49
CA GLU A 168 25.31 -0.97 -18.13
C GLU A 168 26.43 -1.80 -17.50
N GLY A 169 27.36 -1.18 -16.78
CA GLY A 169 28.38 -1.91 -16.03
C GLY A 169 27.76 -2.75 -14.90
N ILE A 170 28.31 -3.96 -14.68
CA ILE A 170 27.87 -4.88 -13.62
C ILE A 170 29.00 -5.21 -12.64
N SER A 171 28.62 -5.54 -11.40
CA SER A 171 29.60 -5.85 -10.35
C SER A 171 30.40 -7.14 -10.62
N PRO A 172 31.64 -7.27 -10.09
CA PRO A 172 32.41 -8.52 -10.17
C PRO A 172 31.68 -9.74 -9.60
N ALA A 173 30.82 -9.54 -8.60
CA ALA A 173 29.99 -10.59 -8.03
C ALA A 173 28.94 -11.08 -9.03
N ALA A 174 28.27 -10.18 -9.76
CA ALA A 174 27.33 -10.53 -10.81
C ALA A 174 28.03 -11.25 -11.98
N ILE A 175 29.22 -10.78 -12.39
CA ILE A 175 30.05 -11.44 -13.41
C ILE A 175 30.36 -12.88 -13.00
N GLY A 176 30.87 -13.06 -11.77
CA GLY A 176 31.19 -14.39 -11.21
C GLY A 176 29.98 -15.31 -11.15
N ALA A 177 28.80 -14.80 -10.77
CA ALA A 177 27.55 -15.55 -10.75
C ALA A 177 27.08 -16.00 -12.15
N CYS A 178 27.32 -15.19 -13.19
CA CYS A 178 27.03 -15.57 -14.57
C CYS A 178 28.02 -16.60 -15.13
N ALA A 179 29.28 -16.57 -14.68
CA ALA A 179 30.32 -17.50 -15.11
C ALA A 179 30.16 -18.91 -14.51
N SER A 180 29.61 -19.02 -13.29
CA SER A 180 29.56 -20.25 -12.48
C SER A 180 28.43 -21.25 -12.83
N ALA A 181 27.92 -21.21 -14.06
CA ALA A 181 27.05 -22.20 -14.74
C ALA A 181 25.54 -21.88 -14.90
N LEU A 182 25.00 -20.83 -14.27
CA LEU A 182 23.62 -20.41 -14.53
C LEU A 182 23.57 -19.45 -15.71
N LYS A 183 23.18 -19.96 -16.89
CA LYS A 183 22.81 -19.13 -18.06
C LYS A 183 21.46 -18.43 -17.82
N LYS A 184 21.27 -17.80 -16.67
CA LYS A 184 20.05 -17.10 -16.23
C LYS A 184 20.45 -15.79 -15.58
N GLU A 185 19.57 -14.80 -15.66
CA GLU A 185 19.77 -13.53 -14.97
C GLU A 185 19.85 -13.74 -13.44
N ASN A 186 20.83 -13.07 -12.83
CA ASN A 186 20.88 -12.84 -11.39
C ASN A 186 20.15 -11.52 -11.04
N GLU A 187 20.16 -11.15 -9.76
CA GLU A 187 19.50 -9.94 -9.25
C GLU A 187 19.92 -8.66 -9.99
N GLU A 188 21.21 -8.45 -10.18
CA GLU A 188 21.72 -7.21 -10.75
C GLU A 188 21.33 -7.08 -12.23
N LEU A 189 21.54 -8.14 -13.01
CA LEU A 189 21.15 -8.17 -14.43
C LEU A 189 19.63 -8.00 -14.60
N PHE A 190 18.84 -8.69 -13.77
CA PHE A 190 17.39 -8.56 -13.81
C PHE A 190 16.94 -7.14 -13.42
N SER A 191 17.53 -6.55 -12.38
CA SER A 191 17.25 -5.16 -11.96
C SER A 191 17.53 -4.18 -13.10
N ILE A 192 18.65 -4.33 -13.81
CA ILE A 192 19.01 -3.49 -14.97
C ILE A 192 17.94 -3.62 -16.06
N ARG A 193 17.54 -4.84 -16.42
CA ARG A 193 16.52 -5.05 -17.46
C ARG A 193 15.16 -4.47 -17.06
N VAL A 194 14.75 -4.67 -15.81
CA VAL A 194 13.48 -4.12 -15.30
C VAL A 194 13.53 -2.59 -15.32
N GLN A 195 14.65 -1.99 -14.89
CA GLN A 195 14.84 -0.55 -14.90
C GLN A 195 14.79 0.02 -16.33
N LYS A 196 15.52 -0.56 -17.30
CA LYS A 196 15.44 -0.12 -18.70
C LYS A 196 14.01 -0.19 -19.22
N LYS A 197 13.27 -1.27 -18.92
CA LYS A 197 11.87 -1.40 -19.33
C LYS A 197 10.97 -0.31 -18.75
N ILE A 198 11.19 0.06 -17.48
CA ILE A 198 10.45 1.14 -16.83
C ILE A 198 10.78 2.49 -17.47
N LEU A 199 12.07 2.75 -17.73
CA LEU A 199 12.54 4.02 -18.29
C LEU A 199 12.18 4.22 -19.77
N GLU A 200 11.92 3.15 -20.52
CA GLU A 200 11.36 3.23 -21.88
C GLU A 200 9.99 3.94 -21.90
N ASP A 201 9.17 3.75 -20.86
CA ASP A 201 7.85 4.37 -20.75
C ASP A 201 7.43 4.53 -19.28
N PRO A 202 7.96 5.54 -18.56
CA PRO A 202 7.67 5.74 -17.15
C PRO A 202 6.17 5.96 -16.88
N GLY A 203 5.44 6.56 -17.81
CA GLY A 203 4.00 6.86 -17.69
C GLY A 203 3.10 5.61 -17.63
N LYS A 204 3.59 4.46 -18.12
CA LYS A 204 2.93 3.15 -17.92
C LYS A 204 3.07 2.60 -16.50
N HIS A 205 4.08 3.06 -15.77
CA HIS A 205 4.47 2.54 -14.47
C HIS A 205 4.10 3.48 -13.32
N PHE A 206 4.10 4.80 -13.55
CA PHE A 206 3.88 5.78 -12.51
C PHE A 206 2.80 6.76 -12.94
N GLN A 207 1.73 6.85 -12.16
CA GLN A 207 0.68 7.83 -12.40
C GLN A 207 0.11 8.36 -11.10
N ARG A 208 -0.13 9.67 -11.10
CA ARG A 208 -0.77 10.38 -9.99
C ARG A 208 -2.13 10.90 -10.44
N ARG A 209 -3.17 10.64 -9.64
CA ARG A 209 -4.51 11.17 -9.89
C ARG A 209 -5.06 11.92 -8.68
N PRO A 210 -5.34 13.23 -8.82
CA PRO A 210 -6.00 13.97 -7.76
C PRO A 210 -7.48 13.61 -7.68
N VAL A 211 -7.98 13.55 -6.45
CA VAL A 211 -9.38 13.47 -6.08
C VAL A 211 -9.63 14.63 -5.13
N THR A 212 -10.70 15.38 -5.39
CA THR A 212 -11.08 16.55 -4.58
C THR A 212 -12.49 16.33 -4.04
N PRO A 213 -12.65 15.52 -2.97
CA PRO A 213 -13.96 15.33 -2.34
C PRO A 213 -14.56 16.67 -1.89
N LEU A 214 -15.84 16.86 -2.17
CA LEU A 214 -16.59 18.02 -1.69
C LEU A 214 -17.03 17.82 -0.24
N MET A 215 -17.49 18.89 0.42
CA MET A 215 -18.04 18.76 1.78
C MET A 215 -19.22 17.79 1.84
N GLN A 216 -20.08 17.79 0.82
CA GLN A 216 -21.21 16.85 0.76
C GLN A 216 -20.74 15.40 0.68
N ASP A 217 -19.66 15.11 -0.06
CA ASP A 217 -19.07 13.77 -0.10
C ASP A 217 -18.62 13.29 1.27
N LEU A 218 -18.08 14.18 2.09
CA LEU A 218 -17.65 13.85 3.45
C LEU A 218 -18.85 13.59 4.36
N VAL A 219 -19.93 14.38 4.23
CA VAL A 219 -21.18 14.16 4.96
C VAL A 219 -21.76 12.79 4.60
N ASP A 220 -21.96 12.51 3.32
CA ASP A 220 -22.52 11.25 2.85
C ASP A 220 -21.66 10.05 3.26
N HIS A 221 -20.33 10.22 3.22
CA HIS A 221 -19.40 9.19 3.70
C HIS A 221 -19.57 8.90 5.19
N THR A 222 -19.61 9.93 6.05
CA THR A 222 -19.80 9.72 7.50
C THR A 222 -21.13 9.05 7.84
N GLU A 223 -22.18 9.33 7.08
CA GLU A 223 -23.48 8.67 7.25
C GLU A 223 -23.46 7.22 6.85
N ASN A 224 -22.87 6.91 5.69
CA ASN A 224 -22.65 5.53 5.28
C ASN A 224 -21.83 4.76 6.33
N MET A 225 -20.83 5.40 6.96
CA MET A 225 -20.08 4.79 8.07
C MET A 225 -20.96 4.52 9.30
N VAL A 226 -21.92 5.40 9.61
CA VAL A 226 -22.93 5.18 10.65
C VAL A 226 -23.80 3.97 10.31
N ASP A 227 -24.31 3.88 9.08
CA ASP A 227 -25.17 2.76 8.67
C ASP A 227 -24.42 1.42 8.71
N VAL A 228 -23.20 1.38 8.14
CA VAL A 228 -22.32 0.20 8.20
C VAL A 228 -22.06 -0.21 9.65
N SER A 229 -21.89 0.76 10.56
CA SER A 229 -21.66 0.45 11.98
C SER A 229 -22.87 -0.18 12.67
N TYR A 230 -24.09 0.14 12.24
CA TYR A 230 -25.31 -0.54 12.71
C TYR A 230 -25.40 -1.96 12.14
N ASP A 231 -25.05 -2.15 10.88
CA ASP A 231 -25.03 -3.47 10.24
C ASP A 231 -24.01 -4.41 10.89
N MET A 232 -22.80 -3.90 11.18
CA MET A 232 -21.78 -4.65 11.91
C MET A 232 -22.27 -5.04 13.31
N ALA A 233 -22.90 -4.12 14.04
CA ALA A 233 -23.46 -4.41 15.37
C ALA A 233 -24.56 -5.47 15.32
N THR A 234 -25.42 -5.43 14.28
CA THR A 234 -26.47 -6.42 14.04
C THR A 234 -25.89 -7.79 13.72
N ALA A 235 -24.88 -7.85 12.84
CA ALA A 235 -24.18 -9.09 12.50
C ALA A 235 -23.52 -9.72 13.73
N ARG A 236 -22.84 -8.91 14.55
CA ARG A 236 -22.22 -9.33 15.81
C ARG A 236 -23.24 -9.88 16.81
N LYS A 237 -24.40 -9.20 16.96
CA LYS A 237 -25.48 -9.67 17.85
C LYS A 237 -26.03 -11.02 17.38
N ARG A 238 -26.27 -11.19 16.08
CA ARG A 238 -26.69 -12.48 15.51
C ARG A 238 -25.67 -13.57 15.79
N TYR A 239 -24.38 -13.30 15.57
CA TYR A 239 -23.33 -14.29 15.81
C TYR A 239 -23.30 -14.71 17.29
N ARG A 240 -23.30 -13.75 18.22
CA ARG A 240 -23.36 -14.03 19.66
C ARG A 240 -24.54 -14.91 20.06
N ASN A 241 -25.71 -14.65 19.49
CA ASN A 241 -26.94 -15.34 19.88
C ASN A 241 -27.11 -16.73 19.24
N THR A 242 -26.48 -16.97 18.08
CA THR A 242 -26.78 -18.15 17.26
C THR A 242 -25.56 -18.94 16.79
N GLY A 243 -24.35 -18.38 16.94
CA GLY A 243 -23.12 -18.88 16.32
C GLY A 243 -23.09 -18.73 14.79
N ARG A 244 -24.07 -18.08 14.16
CA ARG A 244 -24.19 -18.01 12.70
C ARG A 244 -23.66 -16.68 12.13
N VAL A 245 -22.90 -16.78 11.05
CA VAL A 245 -22.42 -15.65 10.24
C VAL A 245 -22.95 -15.76 8.81
N VAL A 246 -23.18 -14.61 8.15
CA VAL A 246 -23.49 -14.59 6.72
C VAL A 246 -22.20 -14.75 5.93
N LYS A 247 -22.18 -15.77 5.07
CA LYS A 247 -21.07 -16.06 4.17
C LYS A 247 -21.38 -15.46 2.78
N ASN A 248 -20.34 -14.97 2.11
CA ASN A 248 -20.42 -14.59 0.70
C ASN A 248 -19.50 -15.52 -0.11
N SER A 249 -20.08 -16.52 -0.78
CA SER A 249 -19.32 -17.49 -1.58
C SER A 249 -18.63 -16.83 -2.78
N GLY A 250 -19.21 -15.76 -3.35
CA GLY A 250 -18.58 -14.97 -4.41
C GLY A 250 -17.31 -14.26 -3.95
N ALA A 251 -17.14 -14.02 -2.64
CA ALA A 251 -15.94 -13.42 -2.09
C ALA A 251 -14.79 -14.41 -1.85
N CYS A 252 -15.05 -15.73 -1.89
CA CYS A 252 -14.09 -16.75 -1.48
C CYS A 252 -12.86 -16.85 -2.39
N MET A 253 -13.00 -16.54 -3.68
CA MET A 253 -11.91 -16.64 -4.68
C MET A 253 -11.63 -15.29 -5.38
N MET A 254 -11.95 -14.17 -4.71
CA MET A 254 -11.66 -12.85 -5.30
C MET A 254 -10.17 -12.72 -5.62
N TYR A 255 -9.89 -12.08 -6.76
CA TYR A 255 -8.53 -11.91 -7.28
C TYR A 255 -7.81 -13.26 -7.52
N ASN A 256 -8.58 -14.31 -7.81
CA ASN A 256 -8.09 -15.67 -8.05
C ASN A 256 -7.22 -16.21 -6.90
N THR A 257 -7.45 -15.72 -5.69
CA THR A 257 -6.74 -16.12 -4.47
C THR A 257 -7.76 -16.63 -3.46
N PRO A 258 -7.57 -17.82 -2.87
CA PRO A 258 -8.48 -18.32 -1.85
C PRO A 258 -8.47 -17.39 -0.63
N CYS A 259 -9.66 -17.07 -0.12
CA CYS A 259 -9.81 -16.39 1.16
C CYS A 259 -9.14 -17.22 2.25
N LYS A 260 -8.36 -16.57 3.13
CA LYS A 260 -7.68 -17.24 4.26
C LYS A 260 -8.59 -18.03 5.21
N PHE A 261 -9.89 -17.70 5.24
CA PHE A 261 -10.89 -18.42 6.04
C PHE A 261 -11.72 -19.43 5.23
N LEU A 262 -11.34 -19.73 3.98
CA LEU A 262 -12.08 -20.66 3.12
C LEU A 262 -12.18 -22.05 3.77
N GLY A 263 -11.08 -22.59 4.29
CA GLY A 263 -11.06 -23.88 4.99
C GLY A 263 -11.99 -23.91 6.21
N VAL A 264 -12.03 -22.81 6.98
CA VAL A 264 -12.94 -22.67 8.13
C VAL A 264 -14.39 -22.63 7.67
N CYS A 265 -14.67 -21.89 6.59
CA CYS A 265 -16.02 -21.77 6.06
C CYS A 265 -16.55 -23.05 5.41
N SER A 266 -15.66 -23.86 4.80
CA SER A 266 -15.96 -25.14 4.16
C SER A 266 -15.96 -26.33 5.14
N GLY A 267 -15.50 -26.13 6.38
CA GLY A 267 -15.40 -27.19 7.39
C GLY A 267 -14.16 -28.08 7.21
N GLN A 268 -13.19 -27.67 6.40
CA GLN A 268 -11.91 -28.36 6.19
C GLN A 268 -10.85 -27.99 7.24
N SER A 269 -11.05 -26.89 7.98
CA SER A 269 -10.18 -26.47 9.07
C SER A 269 -10.98 -25.82 10.21
N SER A 270 -10.37 -25.71 11.38
CA SER A 270 -10.92 -25.04 12.56
C SER A 270 -10.11 -23.81 12.92
N LEU A 271 -10.74 -22.81 13.54
CA LEU A 271 -10.04 -21.66 14.14
C LEU A 271 -9.23 -22.05 15.39
N LEU A 272 -9.41 -23.28 15.88
CA LEU A 272 -8.65 -23.84 16.99
C LEU A 272 -7.39 -24.59 16.53
N ASP A 273 -7.18 -24.74 15.23
CA ASP A 273 -5.97 -25.38 14.69
C ASP A 273 -4.72 -24.54 15.04
N GLU A 274 -3.58 -25.19 15.29
CA GLU A 274 -2.34 -24.56 15.79
C GLU A 274 -1.83 -23.37 14.94
N GLY A 275 -2.16 -23.32 13.65
CA GLY A 275 -1.76 -22.24 12.76
C GLY A 275 -2.48 -20.90 13.00
N TRP A 276 -3.63 -20.90 13.68
CA TRP A 276 -4.39 -19.70 13.98
C TRP A 276 -3.90 -19.03 15.26
N LYS A 277 -3.70 -17.72 15.19
CA LYS A 277 -3.37 -16.87 16.33
C LYS A 277 -4.44 -15.81 16.50
N ASN A 278 -4.58 -15.29 17.72
CA ASN A 278 -5.47 -14.18 18.02
C ASN A 278 -4.65 -12.91 18.27
N ARG A 279 -5.10 -11.77 17.77
CA ARG A 279 -4.52 -10.47 18.13
C ARG A 279 -5.30 -9.86 19.27
N GLU A 280 -4.59 -9.39 20.29
CA GLU A 280 -5.17 -8.54 21.33
C GLU A 280 -5.64 -7.22 20.70
N HIS A 281 -4.73 -6.51 20.04
CA HIS A 281 -5.02 -5.32 19.22
C HIS A 281 -5.39 -5.71 17.78
N LYS A 282 -6.60 -5.37 17.33
CA LYS A 282 -7.14 -5.83 16.04
C LYS A 282 -6.53 -5.09 14.83
N PHE A 283 -5.89 -3.94 15.05
CA PHE A 283 -5.32 -3.09 13.99
C PHE A 283 -3.82 -2.82 14.25
N PRO A 284 -2.92 -3.78 14.01
CA PRO A 284 -1.50 -3.59 14.33
C PRO A 284 -0.83 -2.43 13.58
N GLU A 285 -1.43 -1.96 12.50
CA GLU A 285 -0.94 -0.80 11.75
C GLU A 285 -1.27 0.55 12.42
N LEU A 286 -2.14 0.56 13.43
CA LEU A 286 -2.56 1.74 14.17
C LEU A 286 -2.08 1.66 15.62
N PRO A 287 -1.69 2.79 16.23
CA PRO A 287 -1.47 2.86 17.67
C PRO A 287 -2.81 2.74 18.41
N GLU A 288 -2.73 2.56 19.73
CA GLU A 288 -3.86 2.81 20.62
C GLU A 288 -4.16 4.31 20.64
N PHE A 289 -5.45 4.66 20.59
CA PHE A 289 -5.90 6.06 20.60
C PHE A 289 -6.57 6.38 21.93
N GLU A 290 -6.29 7.57 22.46
CA GLU A 290 -6.96 8.05 23.67
C GLU A 290 -8.48 8.13 23.46
N GLY A 291 -9.25 7.65 24.45
CA GLY A 291 -10.71 7.60 24.39
C GLY A 291 -11.29 6.44 23.55
N VAL A 292 -10.43 5.63 22.91
CA VAL A 292 -10.83 4.39 22.24
C VAL A 292 -10.59 3.21 23.19
N HIS A 293 -11.67 2.61 23.68
CA HIS A 293 -11.61 1.52 24.66
C HIS A 293 -11.97 0.14 24.10
N ASP A 294 -12.45 0.06 22.86
CA ASP A 294 -12.84 -1.20 22.21
C ASP A 294 -12.55 -1.13 20.71
N ASP A 295 -11.56 -1.87 20.23
CA ASP A 295 -11.21 -1.97 18.80
C ASP A 295 -12.41 -2.32 17.91
N ARG A 296 -13.38 -3.06 18.42
CA ARG A 296 -14.56 -3.45 17.65
C ARG A 296 -15.44 -2.24 17.32
N THR A 297 -15.21 -1.07 17.90
CA THR A 297 -15.91 0.16 17.53
C THR A 297 -15.11 1.08 16.60
N VAL A 298 -13.89 0.70 16.23
CA VAL A 298 -13.02 1.44 15.31
C VAL A 298 -13.29 1.04 13.86
N LEU A 299 -13.68 2.01 13.04
CA LEU A 299 -14.02 1.84 11.64
C LEU A 299 -12.86 2.35 10.77
N THR A 300 -11.97 1.44 10.39
CA THR A 300 -10.97 1.70 9.35
C THR A 300 -11.55 1.43 7.96
N HIS A 301 -10.99 2.06 6.92
CA HIS A 301 -11.38 1.80 5.54
C HIS A 301 -11.28 0.30 5.18
N SER A 302 -10.19 -0.36 5.59
CA SER A 302 -9.94 -1.79 5.35
C SER A 302 -10.97 -2.69 6.05
N ARG A 303 -11.38 -2.37 7.29
CA ARG A 303 -12.40 -3.12 8.03
C ARG A 303 -13.78 -2.97 7.43
N VAL A 304 -14.17 -1.76 7.06
CA VAL A 304 -15.46 -1.47 6.41
C VAL A 304 -15.58 -2.24 5.11
N ARG A 305 -14.56 -2.16 4.25
CA ARG A 305 -14.52 -2.91 2.99
C ARG A 305 -14.55 -4.43 3.21
N CYS A 306 -13.89 -4.93 4.25
CA CYS A 306 -13.94 -6.35 4.62
C CYS A 306 -15.37 -6.80 4.96
N PHE A 307 -16.09 -6.03 5.78
CA PHE A 307 -17.48 -6.33 6.15
C PHE A 307 -18.42 -6.31 4.95
N GLN A 308 -18.35 -5.26 4.13
CA GLN A 308 -19.15 -5.13 2.91
C GLN A 308 -18.87 -6.25 1.90
N THR A 309 -17.63 -6.76 1.88
CA THR A 309 -17.25 -7.90 1.03
C THR A 309 -17.82 -9.21 1.59
N CYS A 310 -17.56 -9.52 2.86
CA CYS A 310 -17.97 -10.78 3.48
C CYS A 310 -18.08 -10.64 5.01
N PRO A 311 -19.30 -10.65 5.58
CA PRO A 311 -19.50 -10.56 7.02
C PRO A 311 -18.83 -11.68 7.82
N ALA A 312 -18.74 -12.90 7.27
CA ALA A 312 -18.02 -14.00 7.91
C ALA A 312 -16.51 -13.71 8.04
N LYS A 313 -15.88 -13.19 6.97
CA LYS A 313 -14.46 -12.80 7.01
C LYS A 313 -14.23 -11.69 8.03
N HIS A 314 -15.13 -10.69 8.08
CA HIS A 314 -15.07 -9.61 9.06
C HIS A 314 -15.21 -10.12 10.50
N GLN A 315 -16.16 -11.04 10.77
CA GLN A 315 -16.31 -11.64 12.10
C GLN A 315 -15.00 -12.28 12.55
N TYR A 316 -14.45 -13.20 11.76
CA TYR A 316 -13.24 -13.92 12.17
C TYR A 316 -12.03 -13.00 12.32
N GLN A 317 -11.85 -12.04 11.40
CA GLN A 317 -10.66 -11.20 11.38
C GLN A 317 -10.71 -10.03 12.37
N TYR A 318 -11.83 -9.33 12.48
CA TYR A 318 -11.91 -8.07 13.22
C TYR A 318 -12.72 -8.15 14.51
N GLU A 319 -13.74 -9.00 14.59
CA GLU A 319 -14.46 -9.20 15.86
C GLU A 319 -13.72 -10.19 16.75
N ASP A 320 -13.34 -11.34 16.19
CA ASP A 320 -12.66 -12.39 16.94
C ASP A 320 -11.14 -12.16 16.97
N GLY A 321 -10.54 -11.63 15.89
CA GLY A 321 -9.11 -11.29 15.83
C GLY A 321 -8.19 -12.39 15.32
N TYR A 322 -8.73 -13.36 14.59
CA TYR A 322 -7.95 -14.47 14.05
C TYR A 322 -7.10 -14.08 12.85
N TYR A 323 -5.86 -14.56 12.85
CA TYR A 323 -4.89 -14.36 11.78
C TYR A 323 -3.94 -15.57 11.67
N ARG A 324 -3.25 -15.70 10.53
CA ARG A 324 -2.24 -16.76 10.29
C ARG A 324 -0.92 -16.10 9.99
N ALA A 325 0.08 -16.31 10.83
CA ALA A 325 1.37 -15.63 10.74
C ALA A 325 2.11 -15.90 9.41
N GLN A 326 1.98 -17.11 8.83
CA GLN A 326 2.62 -17.49 7.57
C GLN A 326 1.81 -17.15 6.31
N GLU A 327 0.48 -17.03 6.41
CA GLU A 327 -0.39 -16.78 5.24
C GLU A 327 -0.75 -15.30 5.05
N ASP A 328 -0.62 -14.45 6.09
CA ASP A 328 -1.02 -13.05 6.01
C ASP A 328 -0.01 -12.14 5.28
N THR A 329 1.12 -12.67 4.83
CA THR A 329 2.08 -11.97 3.97
C THR A 329 2.18 -12.66 2.62
N SER A 330 1.10 -12.60 1.82
CA SER A 330 1.26 -12.87 0.38
C SER A 330 2.39 -12.00 -0.18
N GLN A 331 3.19 -12.53 -1.12
CA GLN A 331 4.28 -11.78 -1.77
C GLN A 331 3.82 -10.39 -2.26
N ALA A 332 2.57 -10.25 -2.70
CA ALA A 332 1.99 -8.97 -3.12
C ALA A 332 1.79 -7.96 -1.97
N LEU A 333 1.35 -8.43 -0.80
CA LEU A 333 1.21 -7.59 0.40
C LEU A 333 2.57 -7.20 0.95
N TYR A 334 3.51 -8.14 1.01
CA TYR A 334 4.88 -7.88 1.44
C TYR A 334 5.56 -6.85 0.54
N PHE A 335 5.44 -7.00 -0.78
CA PHE A 335 5.92 -6.00 -1.74
C PHE A 335 5.35 -4.60 -1.47
N GLY A 336 4.04 -4.51 -1.20
CA GLY A 336 3.38 -3.25 -0.86
C GLY A 336 3.95 -2.63 0.40
N THR A 337 4.11 -3.41 1.47
CA THR A 337 4.70 -2.95 2.74
C THR A 337 6.10 -2.37 2.54
N VAL A 338 6.99 -3.11 1.88
CA VAL A 338 8.35 -2.64 1.62
C VAL A 338 8.32 -1.38 0.75
N TRP A 339 7.42 -1.31 -0.24
CA TRP A 339 7.26 -0.10 -1.05
C TRP A 339 6.86 1.12 -0.21
N HIS A 340 5.93 0.97 0.74
CA HIS A 340 5.57 2.07 1.65
C HIS A 340 6.76 2.52 2.51
N GLU A 341 7.56 1.58 3.04
CA GLU A 341 8.79 1.90 3.79
C GLU A 341 9.81 2.65 2.91
N MET A 342 9.99 2.21 1.66
CA MET A 342 10.86 2.89 0.69
C MET A 342 10.36 4.29 0.37
N MET A 343 9.04 4.48 0.17
CA MET A 343 8.43 5.79 -0.04
C MET A 343 8.61 6.69 1.17
N ASP A 344 8.42 6.17 2.39
CA ASP A 344 8.63 6.95 3.60
C ASP A 344 10.07 7.44 3.73
N ALA A 345 11.05 6.55 3.47
CA ALA A 345 12.46 6.93 3.44
C ALA A 345 12.78 7.96 2.34
N TRP A 346 12.22 7.78 1.14
CA TRP A 346 12.41 8.71 0.01
C TRP A 346 11.89 10.11 0.35
N TRP A 347 10.61 10.21 0.76
CA TRP A 347 9.95 11.50 1.07
C TRP A 347 10.53 12.19 2.30
N THR A 348 10.96 11.43 3.31
CA THR A 348 11.60 11.99 4.51
C THR A 348 12.97 12.58 4.19
N ALA A 349 13.77 11.86 3.41
CA ALA A 349 15.07 12.36 2.95
C ALA A 349 14.93 13.57 2.02
N TRP A 350 13.89 13.60 1.19
CA TRP A 350 13.52 14.76 0.38
C TRP A 350 13.28 16.00 1.25
N ASN A 351 12.50 15.84 2.32
CA ASN A 351 12.08 16.97 3.16
C ASN A 351 13.21 17.56 4.00
N SER A 352 14.24 16.78 4.34
CA SER A 352 15.40 17.23 5.12
C SER A 352 16.39 18.12 4.35
N GLY A 353 16.05 18.53 3.13
CA GLY A 353 16.70 19.66 2.44
C GLY A 353 17.96 19.31 1.66
N SER A 354 18.39 18.04 1.62
CA SER A 354 19.60 17.68 0.87
C SER A 354 19.50 17.81 -0.65
N GLU A 355 18.30 17.99 -1.20
CA GLU A 355 18.04 18.07 -2.65
C GLU A 355 17.18 19.27 -3.09
N LYS A 356 16.66 20.07 -2.16
CA LYS A 356 15.82 21.24 -2.48
C LYS A 356 16.59 22.41 -3.11
N GLY A 357 17.93 22.35 -3.12
CA GLY A 357 18.82 23.44 -3.57
C GLY A 357 19.65 23.15 -4.82
N GLY A 358 19.31 22.16 -5.65
CA GLY A 358 20.11 21.76 -6.81
C GLY A 358 19.35 21.78 -8.13
N ALA A 359 18.91 22.95 -8.61
CA ALA A 359 18.57 23.19 -10.01
C ALA A 359 18.26 24.69 -10.22
N ASP A 360 19.29 25.52 -10.17
CA ASP A 360 19.36 26.85 -10.79
C ASP A 360 20.84 27.17 -11.06
N GLU A 361 21.46 26.42 -11.98
CA GLU A 361 22.61 26.86 -12.79
C GLU A 361 22.52 26.23 -14.18
#